data_AF-A0A251SXJ1-F1
#
_entry.id   AF-A0A251SXJ1-F1
#
_cell.length_a   1.000
_cell.length_b   1.000
_cell.length_c   1.000
_cell.angle_alpha   90.00
_cell.angle_beta   90.00
_cell.angle_gamma   90.00
#
_symmetry.space_group_name_H-M   'P 1'
#
loop_
_entity.id
_entity.type
_entity.pdbx_description
1 polymer ?
#
loop_
_entity_poly.entity_id
_entity_poly.type
_entity_poly.pdbx_seq_one_letter_code
_entity_poly.pdbx_strand_id
1 'polypeptide(L)'
;MAELVLSSLLPVLFEKLSDAAFKTIARHKGLDAEIKKLQKSLTQIQVYLTHASQMEITDPSVKQRLNDLQHLAYDIDDVLDGWATDAMNPEFKQDPEGITGKIQL
;
A
#
# COMPACT_ATOMS: atom_id res chain seq x y z
N MET A 1 -7.76 18.22 -9.48
CA MET A 1 -8.36 16.88 -9.72
C MET A 1 -7.59 15.79 -8.99
N ALA A 2 -6.25 15.79 -9.10
CA ALA A 2 -5.39 14.86 -8.36
C ALA A 2 -5.54 14.99 -6.84
N GLU A 3 -5.70 16.21 -6.31
CA GLU A 3 -5.94 16.43 -4.87
C GLU A 3 -7.24 15.78 -4.36
N LEU A 4 -8.35 15.88 -5.12
CA LEU A 4 -9.61 15.23 -4.76
C LEU A 4 -9.48 13.70 -4.74
N VAL A 5 -8.75 13.12 -5.70
CA VAL A 5 -8.50 11.68 -5.73
C VAL A 5 -7.63 11.28 -4.54
N LEU A 6 -6.54 12.00 -4.29
CA LEU A 6 -5.62 11.73 -3.18
C LEU A 6 -6.27 11.88 -1.81
N SER A 7 -7.14 12.89 -1.61
CA SER A 7 -7.86 13.07 -0.35
C SER A 7 -8.85 11.94 -0.07
N SER A 8 -9.40 11.29 -1.11
CA SER A 8 -10.25 10.11 -0.99
C SER A 8 -9.46 8.80 -0.82
N LEU A 9 -8.28 8.70 -1.43
CA LEU A 9 -7.48 7.48 -1.46
C LEU A 9 -6.60 7.32 -0.21
N LEU A 10 -6.03 8.41 0.32
CA LEU A 10 -5.17 8.38 1.51
C LEU A 10 -5.83 7.75 2.75
N PRO A 11 -7.10 8.06 3.08
CA PRO A 11 -7.80 7.39 4.18
C PRO A 11 -7.88 5.87 3.98
N VAL A 12 -8.19 5.42 2.76
CA VAL A 12 -8.29 3.98 2.43
C VAL A 12 -6.94 3.29 2.60
N LEU A 13 -5.85 3.92 2.14
CA LEU A 13 -4.50 3.41 2.35
C LEU A 13 -4.15 3.32 3.84
N PHE A 14 -4.58 4.31 4.64
CA PHE A 14 -4.34 4.32 6.09
C PHE A 14 -5.07 3.17 6.81
N GLU A 15 -6.31 2.88 6.39
CA GLU A 15 -7.09 1.75 6.90
C GLU A 15 -6.47 0.42 6.50
N LYS A 16 -6.14 0.22 5.22
CA LYS A 16 -5.47 -1.00 4.72
C LYS A 16 -4.14 -1.24 5.42
N LEU A 17 -3.34 -0.20 5.62
CA LEU A 17 -2.08 -0.28 6.37
C LEU A 17 -2.28 -0.63 7.83
N SER A 18 -3.29 -0.07 8.47
CA SER A 18 -3.59 -0.35 9.88
C SER A 18 -4.04 -1.80 10.07
N ASP A 19 -4.82 -2.34 9.13
CA ASP A 19 -5.23 -3.75 9.12
C ASP A 19 -4.06 -4.70 8.84
N ALA A 20 -3.25 -4.40 7.82
CA ALA A 20 -2.04 -5.16 7.52
C ALA A 20 -1.06 -5.15 8.70
N ALA A 21 -0.85 -3.99 9.32
CA ALA A 21 -0.06 -3.78 10.53
C ALA A 21 -0.58 -4.64 11.69
N PHE A 22 -1.88 -4.62 11.98
CA PHE A 22 -2.45 -5.43 13.05
C PHE A 22 -2.20 -6.93 12.84
N LYS A 23 -2.36 -7.40 11.59
CA LYS A 23 -2.13 -8.80 11.21
C LYS A 23 -0.66 -9.22 11.30
N THR A 24 0.28 -8.31 10.99
CA THR A 24 1.73 -8.62 10.96
C THR A 24 2.47 -8.30 12.26
N ILE A 25 2.09 -7.27 13.02
CA ILE A 25 2.64 -6.95 14.35
C ILE A 25 2.38 -8.12 15.31
N ALA A 26 1.25 -8.83 15.17
CA ALA A 26 0.99 -10.06 15.92
C ALA A 26 2.01 -11.18 15.61
N ARG A 27 2.66 -11.15 14.43
CA ARG A 27 3.65 -12.15 13.99
C ARG A 27 5.11 -11.73 14.17
N HIS A 28 5.46 -10.44 14.11
CA HIS A 28 6.87 -10.00 14.11
C HIS A 28 7.11 -8.74 14.95
N LYS A 29 7.96 -8.87 15.99
CA LYS A 29 8.51 -7.73 16.74
C LYS A 29 9.49 -6.96 15.85
N GLY A 30 9.11 -5.75 15.43
CA GLY A 30 9.98 -4.85 14.65
C GLY A 30 9.25 -4.02 13.59
N LEU A 31 8.07 -4.46 13.13
CA LEU A 31 7.31 -3.75 12.10
C LEU A 31 6.64 -2.45 12.59
N ASP A 32 6.38 -2.32 13.90
CA ASP A 32 5.70 -1.16 14.49
C ASP A 32 6.42 0.17 14.18
N ALA A 33 7.76 0.17 14.14
CA ALA A 33 8.54 1.37 13.84
C ALA A 33 8.37 1.81 12.37
N GLU A 34 8.39 0.86 11.42
CA GLU A 34 8.21 1.15 10.00
C GLU A 34 6.76 1.56 9.69
N ILE A 35 5.78 0.93 10.35
CA ILE A 35 4.36 1.31 10.23
C ILE A 35 4.15 2.74 10.74
N LYS A 36 4.68 3.10 11.91
CA LYS A 36 4.61 4.48 12.43
C LYS A 36 5.29 5.49 11.50
N LYS A 37 6.42 5.12 10.89
CA LYS A 37 7.12 5.96 9.92
C LYS A 37 6.27 6.20 8.68
N LEU A 38 5.63 5.16 8.15
CA LEU A 38 4.74 5.24 7.00
C LEU A 38 3.50 6.09 7.30
N GLN A 39 2.86 5.87 8.46
CA GLN A 39 1.75 6.71 8.94
C GLN A 39 2.14 8.19 8.99
N LYS A 40 3.30 8.51 9.57
CA LYS A 40 3.82 9.88 9.62
C LYS A 40 4.02 10.48 8.23
N SER A 41 4.57 9.72 7.30
CA SER A 41 4.74 10.14 5.91
C SER A 41 3.39 10.43 5.23
N LEU A 42 2.39 9.58 5.41
CA LEU A 42 1.04 9.80 4.88
C LEU A 42 0.38 11.05 5.47
N THR A 43 0.55 11.31 6.76
CA THR A 43 0.05 12.55 7.39
C THR A 43 0.74 13.79 6.78
N GLN A 44 2.06 13.74 6.57
CA GLN A 44 2.79 14.84 5.92
C GLN A 44 2.31 15.08 4.49
N ILE A 45 2.03 14.01 3.75
CA ILE A 45 1.46 14.08 2.41
C ILE A 45 0.08 14.75 2.45
N GLN A 46 -0.77 14.43 3.43
CA GLN A 46 -2.10 15.03 3.55
C GLN A 46 -2.05 16.54 3.85
N VAL A 47 -1.10 16.96 4.70
CA VAL A 47 -0.83 18.39 4.95
C VAL A 47 -0.31 19.08 3.68
N TYR A 48 0.64 18.45 2.97
CA TYR A 48 1.15 18.97 1.70
C TYR A 48 0.03 19.12 0.67
N LEU A 49 -0.87 18.14 0.57
CA LEU A 49 -2.02 18.18 -0.34
C LEU A 49 -2.97 19.33 -0.04
N THR A 50 -3.22 19.60 1.25
CA THR A 50 -4.07 20.71 1.67
C THR A 50 -3.48 22.06 1.24
N HIS A 51 -2.16 22.22 1.35
CA HIS A 51 -1.45 23.41 0.90
C HIS A 51 -1.34 23.47 -0.63
N ALA A 52 -1.10 22.33 -1.28
CA ALA A 52 -0.98 22.21 -2.73
C ALA A 52 -2.32 22.46 -3.44
N SER A 53 -3.45 22.04 -2.86
CA SER A 53 -4.81 22.37 -3.32
C SER A 53 -5.00 23.87 -3.55
N GLN A 54 -4.48 24.68 -2.61
CA GLN A 54 -4.56 26.14 -2.67
C GLN A 54 -3.64 26.75 -3.74
N MET A 55 -2.59 26.02 -4.15
CA MET A 55 -1.57 26.48 -5.09
C MET A 55 -1.64 25.80 -6.48
N GLU A 56 -2.43 24.73 -6.66
CA GLU A 56 -2.55 23.95 -7.90
C GLU A 56 -3.06 24.82 -9.07
N ILE A 57 -3.87 25.83 -8.76
CA ILE A 57 -4.44 26.77 -9.74
C ILE A 57 -3.38 27.74 -10.27
N THR A 58 -2.36 28.05 -9.46
CA THR A 58 -1.40 29.13 -9.73
C THR A 58 0.00 28.64 -10.11
N ASP A 59 0.37 27.40 -9.79
CA ASP A 59 1.70 26.83 -10.10
C ASP A 59 1.62 25.47 -10.83
N PRO A 60 1.97 25.39 -12.13
CA PRO A 60 2.03 24.15 -12.90
C PRO A 60 2.96 23.07 -12.30
N SER A 61 4.00 23.48 -11.56
CA SER A 61 4.94 22.57 -10.89
C SER A 61 4.28 21.81 -9.74
N VAL A 62 3.33 22.46 -9.06
CA VAL A 62 2.51 21.82 -8.00
C VAL A 62 1.59 20.78 -8.63
N LYS A 63 0.98 21.08 -9.77
CA LYS A 63 0.13 20.14 -10.51
C LYS A 63 0.87 18.87 -10.92
N GLN A 64 2.12 18.99 -11.38
CA GLN A 64 2.91 17.81 -11.74
C GLN A 64 3.24 16.93 -10.53
N ARG A 65 3.68 17.53 -9.41
CA ARG A 65 3.96 16.78 -8.17
C ARG A 65 2.72 16.08 -7.61
N LEU A 66 1.55 16.70 -7.72
CA LEU A 66 0.28 16.07 -7.32
C LEU A 66 -0.04 14.85 -8.17
N ASN A 67 0.28 14.89 -9.46
CA ASN A 67 0.06 13.74 -10.34
C ASN A 67 1.04 12.59 -10.02
N ASP A 68 2.32 12.91 -9.77
CA ASP A 68 3.32 11.90 -9.36
C ASP A 68 2.91 11.23 -8.03
N LEU A 69 2.38 12.02 -7.09
CA LEU A 69 1.89 11.51 -5.82
C LEU A 69 0.65 10.62 -5.99
N GLN A 70 -0.22 10.91 -6.95
CA GLN A 70 -1.36 10.07 -7.29
C GLN A 70 -0.91 8.71 -7.84
N HIS A 71 0.09 8.69 -8.72
CA HIS A 71 0.68 7.44 -9.21
C HIS A 71 1.26 6.60 -8.08
N LEU A 72 2.03 7.22 -7.19
CA LEU A 72 2.59 6.54 -6.01
C LEU A 72 1.50 5.95 -5.11
N ALA A 73 0.36 6.62 -4.97
CA ALA A 73 -0.74 6.11 -4.14
C ALA A 73 -1.37 4.82 -4.73
N TYR A 74 -1.44 4.70 -6.05
CA TYR A 74 -1.87 3.44 -6.70
C TYR A 74 -0.83 2.34 -6.51
N ASP A 75 0.46 2.64 -6.68
CA ASP A 75 1.52 1.66 -6.46
C ASP A 75 1.49 1.09 -5.03
N ILE A 76 1.19 1.93 -4.03
CA ILE A 76 1.03 1.51 -2.64
C ILE A 76 -0.23 0.65 -2.47
N ASP A 77 -1.35 1.02 -3.08
CA ASP A 77 -2.60 0.25 -2.99
C ASP A 77 -2.43 -1.17 -3.54
N ASP A 78 -1.78 -1.31 -4.70
CA ASP A 78 -1.49 -2.60 -5.34
C ASP A 78 -0.61 -3.50 -4.47
N VAL A 79 0.42 -2.92 -3.82
CA VAL A 79 1.29 -3.66 -2.89
C VAL A 79 0.52 -4.12 -1.65
N LEU A 80 -0.36 -3.27 -1.11
CA LEU A 80 -1.16 -3.61 0.07
C LEU A 80 -2.19 -4.70 -0.24
N ASP A 81 -2.83 -4.66 -1.42
CA ASP A 81 -3.76 -5.70 -1.86
C ASP A 81 -3.05 -7.04 -2.09
N GLY A 82 -1.82 -7.00 -2.62
CA GLY A 82 -0.95 -8.19 -2.70
C GLY A 82 -0.70 -8.81 -1.32
N TRP A 83 -0.31 -8.01 -0.33
CA TRP A 83 -0.09 -8.50 1.05
C TRP A 83 -1.37 -9.02 1.71
N ALA A 84 -2.52 -8.39 1.49
CA ALA A 84 -3.79 -8.86 2.00
C ALA A 84 -4.18 -10.21 1.41
N THR A 85 -3.93 -10.41 0.11
CA THR A 85 -4.16 -11.67 -0.59
C THR A 85 -3.23 -12.78 -0.09
N ASP A 86 -1.94 -12.50 0.05
CA ASP A 86 -0.95 -13.46 0.57
C ASP A 86 -1.24 -13.85 2.03
N ALA A 87 -1.72 -12.91 2.86
CA ALA A 87 -2.09 -13.19 4.24
C ALA A 87 -3.34 -14.08 4.36
N MET A 88 -4.20 -14.11 3.34
CA MET A 88 -5.44 -14.87 3.32
C MET A 88 -5.26 -16.30 2.79
N ASN A 89 -4.10 -16.61 2.18
CA ASN A 89 -3.81 -17.90 1.56
C ASN A 89 -2.51 -18.54 2.09
N PRO A 90 -2.48 -19.10 3.32
CA PRO A 90 -1.32 -19.84 3.83
C PRO A 90 -1.10 -21.20 3.15
N GLU A 91 -2.03 -21.69 2.33
CA GLU A 91 -1.98 -23.02 1.70
C GLU A 91 -1.61 -22.98 0.21
N PHE A 92 -0.46 -22.39 -0.15
CA PHE A 92 0.18 -22.73 -1.43
C PHE A 92 1.71 -22.69 -1.31
N LYS A 93 2.23 -23.45 -0.34
CA LYS A 93 3.52 -24.12 -0.52
C LYS A 93 3.22 -25.57 -0.86
N GLN A 94 2.84 -25.82 -2.11
CA GLN A 94 2.94 -27.18 -2.63
C GLN A 94 4.43 -27.51 -2.73
N ASP A 95 4.83 -28.55 -2.01
CA ASP A 95 6.10 -29.24 -2.24
C ASP A 95 6.27 -29.52 -3.74
N PRO A 96 7.41 -29.18 -4.35
CA PRO A 96 7.76 -29.79 -5.62
C PRO A 96 8.28 -31.22 -5.34
N GLU A 97 7.97 -32.13 -6.25
CA GLU A 97 8.53 -33.49 -6.42
C GLU A 97 7.73 -34.62 -5.75
N GLY A 98 7.18 -35.60 -6.47
CA GLY A 98 7.30 -35.93 -7.89
C GLY A 98 6.26 -36.95 -8.30
N ILE A 99 5.68 -36.73 -9.48
CA ILE A 99 4.92 -37.73 -10.22
C ILE A 99 5.89 -38.85 -10.56
N THR A 100 5.81 -40.00 -9.86
CA THR A 100 6.40 -41.24 -10.36
C THR A 100 5.27 -42.17 -10.74
N GLY A 101 4.87 -42.11 -12.01
CA GLY A 101 4.10 -43.17 -12.63
C GLY A 101 4.91 -44.46 -12.61
N LYS A 102 4.35 -45.50 -12.03
CA LYS A 102 4.71 -46.89 -12.34
C LYS A 102 3.42 -47.67 -12.56
N ILE A 103 2.95 -47.65 -13.80
CA ILE A 103 2.20 -48.75 -14.37
C ILE A 103 3.23 -49.60 -15.11
N GLN A 104 3.51 -50.79 -14.60
CA GLN A 104 4.04 -51.86 -15.43
C GLN A 104 3.59 -53.20 -14.86
N LEU A 105 2.95 -53.96 -15.77
CA LEU A 105 2.32 -55.29 -15.72
C LEU A 105 2.72 -56.23 -14.57
#